data_AF-A0A090MY91-F1
#
_entry.id   AF-A0A090MY91-F1
#
_cell.length_a   1.000
_cell.length_b   1.000
_cell.length_c   1.000
_cell.angle_alpha   90.00
_cell.angle_beta   90.00
_cell.angle_gamma   90.00
#
_symmetry.space_group_name_H-M   'P 1'
#
loop_
_entity.id
_entity.type
_entity.pdbx_description
1 polymer ?
#
loop_
_entity_poly.entity_id
_entity_poly.type
_entity_poly.pdbx_seq_one_letter_code
_entity_poly.pdbx_strand_id
1 'polypeptide(L)'
;MPPLSIVSSSNYTEDYYSNDTLNSSNILQSSILYLKYELNYQFFTSLNDDFTKDEEILAKNISKLLVEATSLFKKKNEDKLKTMLSKCTLDGPHLSYNTFCSVLSYLTEMAISGPVSRTTFTYGRLVGIFTFIGIYSKFLLDNDCLEDINTLILYASKLMAKWINISWKRDKLSWEDFNNKTKLSIKTIKIEYENNKIITTVTVVVGACAIAVAALGIYYGIRKTFY
;
A
#
# COMPACT_ATOMS: atom_id res chain seq x y z
N MET A 1 -15.87 -60.19 -17.07
CA MET A 1 -15.86 -58.86 -16.43
C MET A 1 -15.70 -57.79 -17.49
N PRO A 2 -16.77 -57.08 -17.86
CA PRO A 2 -16.69 -55.77 -18.49
C PRO A 2 -16.87 -54.66 -17.43
N PRO A 3 -16.26 -53.47 -17.57
CA PRO A 3 -16.54 -52.37 -16.65
C PRO A 3 -17.86 -51.68 -17.00
N LEU A 4 -18.67 -51.48 -15.97
CA LEU A 4 -19.93 -50.74 -15.97
C LEU A 4 -19.67 -49.23 -16.20
N SER A 5 -20.29 -48.67 -17.23
CA SER A 5 -20.43 -47.24 -17.44
C SER A 5 -21.49 -46.68 -16.51
N ILE A 6 -21.08 -45.93 -15.49
CA ILE A 6 -21.98 -45.11 -14.67
C ILE A 6 -22.05 -43.72 -15.30
N VAL A 7 -23.18 -43.44 -15.93
CA VAL A 7 -23.65 -42.07 -16.13
C VAL A 7 -24.07 -41.54 -14.76
N SER A 8 -23.41 -40.49 -14.28
CA SER A 8 -23.97 -39.62 -13.25
C SER A 8 -23.86 -38.18 -13.72
N SER A 9 -24.93 -37.70 -14.33
CA SER A 9 -25.26 -36.29 -14.44
C SER A 9 -25.35 -35.70 -13.03
N SER A 10 -24.43 -34.82 -12.68
CA SER A 10 -24.72 -33.76 -11.71
C SER A 10 -24.26 -32.46 -12.31
N ASN A 11 -25.24 -31.58 -12.47
CA ASN A 11 -25.13 -30.23 -12.99
C ASN A 11 -23.93 -29.51 -12.38
N TYR A 12 -22.87 -29.33 -13.16
CA TYR A 12 -21.95 -28.22 -12.93
C TYR A 12 -22.75 -26.97 -13.27
N THR A 13 -23.39 -26.42 -12.24
CA THR A 13 -23.73 -25.01 -12.22
C THR A 13 -22.42 -24.29 -12.49
N GLU A 14 -22.36 -23.66 -13.65
CA GLU A 14 -21.43 -22.58 -13.94
C GLU A 14 -21.65 -21.52 -12.86
N ASP A 15 -20.97 -21.68 -11.74
CA ASP A 15 -20.85 -20.63 -10.75
C ASP A 15 -20.06 -19.52 -11.41
N TYR A 16 -20.85 -18.51 -11.74
CA TYR A 16 -20.62 -17.14 -12.15
C TYR A 16 -19.48 -16.45 -11.36
N TYR A 17 -18.25 -16.99 -11.43
CA TYR A 17 -17.06 -16.24 -11.07
C TYR A 17 -16.79 -15.27 -12.22
N SER A 18 -17.30 -14.06 -12.04
CA SER A 18 -16.90 -12.86 -12.78
C SER A 18 -15.41 -12.93 -13.13
N ASN A 19 -15.09 -12.64 -14.40
CA ASN A 19 -13.76 -12.51 -14.99
C ASN A 19 -12.92 -11.39 -14.34
N ASP A 20 -12.71 -11.46 -13.02
CA ASP A 20 -11.93 -10.50 -12.22
C ASP A 20 -10.42 -10.76 -12.34
N THR A 21 -9.99 -11.44 -13.41
CA THR A 21 -8.60 -11.56 -13.80
C THR A 21 -8.14 -10.24 -14.37
N LEU A 22 -7.76 -9.32 -13.48
CA LEU A 22 -6.88 -8.21 -13.83
C LEU A 22 -5.64 -8.82 -14.48
N ASN A 23 -5.55 -8.74 -15.81
CA ASN A 23 -4.37 -9.17 -16.53
C ASN A 23 -3.19 -8.26 -16.10
N SER A 24 -1.97 -8.75 -16.27
CA SER A 24 -0.72 -8.00 -16.01
C SER A 24 -0.74 -6.55 -16.53
N SER A 25 -1.45 -6.32 -17.63
CA SER A 25 -1.74 -5.03 -18.24
C SER A 25 -2.43 -4.03 -17.28
N ASN A 26 -3.42 -4.47 -16.50
CA ASN A 26 -4.18 -3.62 -15.59
C ASN A 26 -3.38 -3.25 -14.33
N ILE A 27 -2.48 -4.12 -13.88
CA ILE A 27 -1.53 -3.83 -12.78
C ILE A 27 -0.50 -2.79 -13.23
N LEU A 28 -0.03 -2.90 -14.48
CA LEU A 28 0.87 -1.93 -15.08
C LEU A 28 0.22 -0.55 -15.17
N GLN A 29 -1.01 -0.46 -15.70
CA GLN A 29 -1.74 0.81 -15.72
C GLN A 29 -1.97 1.39 -14.33
N SER A 30 -2.41 0.55 -13.38
CA SER A 30 -2.64 0.99 -12.00
C SER A 30 -1.34 1.50 -11.37
N SER A 31 -0.18 0.95 -11.75
CA SER A 31 1.12 1.42 -11.27
C SER A 31 1.55 2.75 -11.88
N ILE A 32 1.32 2.94 -13.18
CA ILE A 32 1.56 4.21 -13.87
C ILE A 32 0.66 5.31 -13.30
N LEU A 33 -0.64 5.03 -13.17
CA LEU A 33 -1.63 5.98 -12.62
C LEU A 33 -1.36 6.29 -11.15
N TYR A 34 -1.00 5.28 -10.35
CA TYR A 34 -0.56 5.47 -8.97
C TYR A 34 0.59 6.46 -8.88
N LEU A 35 1.68 6.24 -9.63
CA LEU A 35 2.84 7.14 -9.60
C LEU A 35 2.52 8.53 -10.15
N LYS A 36 1.66 8.62 -11.17
CA LYS A 36 1.16 9.90 -11.66
C LYS A 36 0.48 10.70 -10.55
N TYR A 37 -0.35 10.05 -9.74
CA TYR A 37 -1.02 10.70 -8.61
C TYR A 37 -0.09 10.97 -7.42
N GLU A 38 0.79 10.04 -7.09
CA GLU A 38 1.72 10.16 -5.95
C GLU A 38 2.80 11.24 -6.19
N LEU A 39 3.32 11.33 -7.42
CA LEU A 39 4.46 12.19 -7.77
C LEU A 39 4.07 13.45 -8.52
N ASN A 40 2.79 13.58 -8.91
CA ASN A 40 2.32 14.64 -9.81
C ASN A 40 3.19 14.76 -11.07
N TYR A 41 3.59 13.61 -11.64
CA TYR A 41 4.49 13.51 -12.78
C TYR A 41 3.85 12.70 -13.90
N GLN A 42 4.01 13.14 -15.15
CA GLN A 42 3.52 12.42 -16.32
C GLN A 42 4.64 11.59 -16.93
N PHE A 43 4.59 10.27 -16.73
CA PHE A 43 5.55 9.33 -17.31
C PHE A 43 5.34 9.16 -18.82
N PHE A 44 6.44 8.94 -19.55
CA PHE A 44 6.46 8.77 -21.01
C PHE A 44 5.91 7.42 -21.48
N THR A 45 5.71 6.45 -20.58
CA THR A 45 5.10 5.18 -20.92
C THR A 45 3.64 5.42 -21.28
N SER A 46 3.27 5.23 -22.56
CA SER A 46 1.88 5.25 -22.96
C SER A 46 1.15 4.12 -22.24
N LEU A 47 -0.02 4.45 -21.65
CA LEU A 47 -1.01 3.43 -21.34
C LEU A 47 -1.33 2.75 -22.67
N ASN A 48 -1.30 1.41 -22.77
CA ASN A 48 -1.61 0.73 -24.04
C ASN A 48 -2.94 1.27 -24.60
N ASP A 49 -3.02 1.52 -25.90
CA ASP A 49 -4.26 2.05 -26.51
C ASP A 49 -5.37 1.00 -26.62
N ASP A 50 -5.10 -0.26 -26.25
CA ASP A 50 -5.99 -1.41 -26.43
C ASP A 50 -6.96 -1.69 -25.25
N PHE A 51 -7.06 -0.80 -24.26
CA PHE A 51 -7.93 -1.05 -23.10
C PHE A 51 -9.40 -0.70 -23.35
N THR A 52 -10.27 -1.47 -22.73
CA THR A 52 -11.68 -1.12 -22.61
C THR A 52 -11.86 0.05 -21.64
N LYS A 53 -12.94 0.82 -21.82
CA LYS A 53 -13.29 1.93 -20.89
C LYS A 53 -13.47 1.46 -19.44
N ASP A 54 -13.96 0.24 -19.25
CA ASP A 54 -14.21 -0.32 -17.92
C ASP A 54 -12.89 -0.64 -17.18
N GLU A 55 -11.88 -1.15 -17.90
CA GLU A 55 -10.54 -1.39 -17.36
C GLU A 55 -9.86 -0.08 -16.94
N GLU A 56 -10.01 0.98 -17.74
CA GLU A 56 -9.46 2.30 -17.42
C GLU A 56 -10.10 2.87 -16.13
N ILE A 57 -11.43 2.77 -16.01
CA ILE A 57 -12.16 3.21 -14.82
C ILE A 57 -11.72 2.42 -13.59
N LEU A 58 -11.56 1.10 -13.72
CA LEU A 58 -11.11 0.22 -12.65
C LEU A 58 -9.70 0.58 -12.19
N ALA A 59 -8.75 0.71 -13.11
CA ALA A 59 -7.38 1.10 -12.82
C ALA A 59 -7.31 2.46 -12.12
N LYS A 60 -8.10 3.44 -12.57
CA LYS A 60 -8.21 4.77 -11.96
C LYS A 60 -8.72 4.71 -10.52
N ASN A 61 -9.75 3.90 -10.27
CA ASN A 61 -10.32 3.73 -8.93
C ASN A 61 -9.34 3.05 -7.98
N ILE A 62 -8.68 1.97 -8.43
CA ILE A 62 -7.64 1.26 -7.68
C ILE A 62 -6.49 2.21 -7.35
N SER A 63 -6.02 2.98 -8.32
CA SER A 63 -4.89 3.91 -8.14
C SER A 63 -5.15 4.99 -7.10
N LYS A 64 -6.35 5.60 -7.11
CA LYS A 64 -6.73 6.58 -6.08
C LYS A 64 -6.76 5.97 -4.69
N LEU A 65 -7.32 4.76 -4.58
CA LEU A 65 -7.38 4.05 -3.30
C LEU A 65 -5.98 3.66 -2.81
N LEU A 66 -5.09 3.26 -3.73
CA LEU A 66 -3.69 2.99 -3.43
C LEU A 66 -2.98 4.24 -2.89
N VAL A 67 -3.12 5.42 -3.50
CA VAL A 67 -2.51 6.67 -2.99
C VAL A 67 -2.90 6.93 -1.53
N GLU A 68 -4.18 6.77 -1.18
CA GLU A 68 -4.62 6.94 0.20
C GLU A 68 -4.01 5.88 1.14
N ALA A 69 -4.04 4.60 0.73
CA ALA A 69 -3.51 3.49 1.51
C ALA A 69 -2.00 3.61 1.72
N THR A 70 -1.24 3.95 0.67
CA THR A 70 0.21 4.11 0.72
C THR A 70 0.61 5.32 1.56
N SER A 71 -0.16 6.42 1.52
CA SER A 71 0.08 7.57 2.39
C SER A 71 -0.01 7.19 3.88
N LEU A 72 -1.02 6.41 4.26
CA LEU A 72 -1.16 5.91 5.63
C LEU A 72 -0.06 4.91 5.99
N PHE A 73 0.25 3.98 5.09
CA PHE A 73 1.32 3.00 5.28
C PHE A 73 2.69 3.67 5.45
N LYS A 74 2.98 4.69 4.64
CA LYS A 74 4.21 5.48 4.67
C LYS A 74 4.39 6.16 6.02
N LYS A 75 3.36 6.85 6.52
CA LYS A 75 3.39 7.52 7.84
C LYS A 75 3.72 6.54 8.98
N LYS A 76 3.20 5.31 8.91
CA LYS A 76 3.42 4.30 9.95
C LYS A 76 4.77 3.60 9.86
N ASN A 77 5.41 3.59 8.68
CA ASN A 77 6.61 2.79 8.41
C ASN A 77 7.79 3.63 7.89
N GLU A 78 7.80 4.93 8.15
CA GLU A 78 8.74 5.88 7.54
C GLU A 78 10.20 5.46 7.74
N ASP A 79 10.62 5.14 8.97
CA ASP A 79 12.01 4.78 9.28
C ASP A 79 12.47 3.51 8.56
N LYS A 80 11.58 2.51 8.49
CA LYS A 80 11.84 1.25 7.78
C LYS A 80 11.98 1.51 6.29
N LEU A 81 11.09 2.33 5.72
CA LEU A 81 11.12 2.68 4.30
C LEU A 81 12.38 3.48 3.94
N LYS A 82 12.82 4.42 4.79
CA LYS A 82 14.10 5.13 4.64
C LYS A 82 15.29 4.18 4.69
N THR A 83 15.29 3.23 5.62
CA THR A 83 16.33 2.21 5.74
C THR A 83 16.39 1.31 4.50
N MET A 84 15.24 0.95 3.93
CA MET A 84 15.19 0.18 2.69
C MET A 84 15.70 0.99 1.50
N LEU A 85 15.26 2.23 1.37
CA LEU A 85 15.72 3.14 0.30
C LEU A 85 17.24 3.31 0.33
N SER A 86 17.81 3.56 1.51
CA SER A 86 19.27 3.74 1.68
C SER A 86 20.06 2.49 1.33
N LYS A 87 19.55 1.29 1.61
CA LYS A 87 20.17 0.03 1.16
C LYS A 87 20.12 -0.15 -0.36
N CYS A 88 19.05 0.28 -1.01
CA CYS A 88 18.91 0.17 -2.46
C CYS A 88 19.78 1.17 -3.23
N THR A 89 20.16 2.27 -2.58
CA THR A 89 20.82 3.43 -3.20
C THR A 89 22.28 3.57 -2.78
N LEU A 90 22.83 2.58 -2.08
CA LEU A 90 24.20 2.59 -1.56
C LEU A 90 25.24 2.78 -2.68
N ASP A 91 25.03 2.13 -3.82
CA ASP A 91 25.94 2.12 -4.97
C ASP A 91 25.54 3.15 -6.05
N GLY A 92 24.64 4.08 -5.71
CA GLY A 92 24.10 5.08 -6.62
C GLY A 92 22.62 4.89 -6.93
N PRO A 93 22.06 5.68 -7.87
CA PRO A 93 20.62 5.70 -8.10
C PRO A 93 20.10 4.55 -8.95
N HIS A 94 20.98 3.87 -9.68
CA HIS A 94 20.58 2.78 -10.56
C HIS A 94 20.30 1.50 -9.77
N LEU A 95 19.12 0.93 -9.98
CA LEU A 95 18.75 -0.34 -9.36
C LEU A 95 19.04 -1.50 -10.30
N SER A 96 19.95 -2.38 -9.93
CA SER A 96 20.07 -3.66 -10.63
C SER A 96 18.77 -4.47 -10.45
N TYR A 97 18.36 -5.22 -11.47
CA TYR A 97 17.19 -6.10 -11.39
C TYR A 97 17.28 -7.09 -10.21
N ASN A 98 18.49 -7.57 -9.90
CA ASN A 98 18.73 -8.49 -8.78
C ASN A 98 18.49 -7.80 -7.43
N THR A 99 19.04 -6.60 -7.24
CA THR A 99 18.81 -5.79 -6.03
C THR A 99 17.32 -5.48 -5.87
N PHE A 100 16.65 -5.13 -6.97
CA PHE A 100 15.20 -4.89 -6.99
C PHE A 100 14.39 -6.12 -6.55
N CYS A 101 14.68 -7.28 -7.15
CA CYS A 101 14.02 -8.54 -6.79
C CYS A 101 14.25 -8.89 -5.34
N SER A 102 15.48 -8.74 -4.81
CA SER A 102 15.79 -9.00 -3.41
C SER A 102 15.00 -8.10 -2.47
N VAL A 103 14.85 -6.82 -2.80
CA VAL A 103 14.11 -5.84 -1.98
C VAL A 103 12.61 -6.12 -1.98
N LEU A 104 12.03 -6.42 -3.15
CA LEU A 104 10.62 -6.79 -3.22
C LEU A 104 10.35 -8.13 -2.53
N SER A 105 11.23 -9.13 -2.71
CA SER A 105 11.15 -10.39 -1.98
C SER A 105 11.20 -10.16 -0.47
N TYR A 106 12.09 -9.28 0.00
CA TYR A 106 12.16 -8.90 1.41
C TYR A 106 10.87 -8.22 1.91
N LEU A 107 10.24 -7.35 1.12
CA LEU A 107 8.92 -6.78 1.46
C LEU A 107 7.82 -7.84 1.55
N THR A 108 7.87 -8.86 0.69
CA THR A 108 6.95 -9.98 0.79
C THR A 108 7.24 -10.83 2.03
N GLU A 109 8.49 -11.02 2.44
CA GLU A 109 8.84 -11.80 3.62
C GLU A 109 8.58 -11.06 4.94
N MET A 110 8.79 -9.74 4.99
CA MET A 110 8.63 -8.91 6.19
C MET A 110 7.19 -8.55 6.55
N ALA A 111 6.25 -8.57 5.60
CA ALA A 111 4.97 -7.88 5.78
C ALA A 111 4.09 -8.43 6.91
N ILE A 112 4.29 -9.64 7.46
CA ILE A 112 3.49 -10.14 8.59
C ILE A 112 4.34 -11.11 9.45
N SER A 113 4.69 -10.69 10.66
CA SER A 113 5.00 -11.61 11.76
C SER A 113 3.70 -12.34 12.16
N GLY A 114 3.45 -13.50 11.55
CA GLY A 114 2.27 -14.34 11.79
C GLY A 114 2.33 -15.62 10.94
N PRO A 115 1.44 -16.60 11.16
CA PRO A 115 1.46 -17.91 10.50
C PRO A 115 1.01 -17.86 9.03
N VAL A 116 1.22 -16.73 8.34
CA VAL A 116 0.88 -16.57 6.94
C VAL A 116 1.97 -17.25 6.12
N SER A 117 1.61 -18.16 5.21
CA SER A 117 2.58 -18.87 4.39
C SER A 117 3.51 -17.86 3.70
N ARG A 118 4.82 -18.15 3.64
CA ARG A 118 5.81 -17.29 2.95
C ARG A 118 5.38 -16.94 1.52
N THR A 119 4.49 -17.74 0.92
CA THR A 119 4.01 -17.65 -0.47
C THR A 119 2.71 -16.86 -0.69
N THR A 120 2.10 -16.25 0.33
CA THR A 120 0.79 -15.57 0.19
C THR A 120 0.97 -14.08 -0.10
N PHE A 121 0.60 -13.60 -1.30
CA PHE A 121 0.67 -12.17 -1.63
C PHE A 121 -0.58 -11.43 -1.14
N THR A 122 -0.56 -10.93 0.09
CA THR A 122 -1.71 -10.24 0.71
C THR A 122 -1.89 -8.81 0.22
N TYR A 123 -3.05 -8.21 0.50
CA TYR A 123 -3.32 -6.78 0.29
C TYR A 123 -2.32 -5.87 1.00
N GLY A 124 -1.87 -6.24 2.20
CA GLY A 124 -0.83 -5.48 2.91
C GLY A 124 0.52 -5.51 2.18
N ARG A 125 0.89 -6.64 1.58
CA ARG A 125 2.10 -6.75 0.74
C ARG A 125 1.99 -5.89 -0.50
N LEU A 126 0.82 -5.89 -1.16
CA LEU A 126 0.53 -5.02 -2.31
C LEU A 126 0.76 -3.54 -1.94
N VAL A 127 0.13 -3.06 -0.86
CA VAL A 127 0.28 -1.66 -0.40
C VAL A 127 1.73 -1.35 -0.01
N GLY A 128 2.43 -2.26 0.66
CA GLY A 128 3.83 -2.09 1.03
C GLY A 128 4.75 -1.94 -0.19
N ILE A 129 4.55 -2.76 -1.22
CA ILE A 129 5.29 -2.66 -2.48
C ILE A 129 5.00 -1.36 -3.20
N PHE A 130 3.73 -0.98 -3.36
CA PHE A 130 3.36 0.30 -3.97
C PHE A 130 3.98 1.49 -3.24
N THR A 131 3.96 1.47 -1.90
CA THR A 131 4.58 2.52 -1.08
C THR A 131 6.08 2.62 -1.35
N PHE A 132 6.78 1.47 -1.43
CA PHE A 132 8.21 1.46 -1.73
C PHE A 132 8.50 1.95 -3.14
N ILE A 133 7.71 1.53 -4.14
CA ILE A 133 7.82 2.03 -5.52
C ILE A 133 7.66 3.54 -5.55
N GLY A 134 6.65 4.10 -4.87
CA GLY A 134 6.45 5.55 -4.81
C GLY A 134 7.65 6.31 -4.22
N ILE A 135 8.23 5.81 -3.14
CA ILE A 135 9.42 6.42 -2.51
C ILE A 135 10.65 6.28 -3.41
N TYR A 136 10.86 5.12 -4.03
CA TYR A 136 12.00 4.89 -4.90
C TYR A 136 11.90 5.72 -6.19
N SER A 137 10.72 5.80 -6.80
CA SER A 137 10.46 6.65 -7.95
C SER A 137 10.67 8.13 -7.63
N LYS A 138 10.29 8.60 -6.43
CA LYS A 138 10.59 9.97 -6.01
C LYS A 138 12.11 10.22 -5.93
N PHE A 139 12.84 9.29 -5.33
CA PHE A 139 14.29 9.37 -5.25
C PHE A 139 14.94 9.39 -6.66
N LEU A 140 14.50 8.52 -7.57
CA LEU A 140 14.99 8.51 -8.95
C LEU A 140 14.68 9.81 -9.68
N LEU A 141 13.47 10.36 -9.48
CA LEU A 141 13.06 11.64 -10.06
C LEU A 141 13.92 12.79 -9.55
N ASP A 142 14.26 12.79 -8.25
CA ASP A 142 15.10 13.82 -7.63
C ASP A 142 16.59 13.70 -8.06
N ASN A 143 16.99 12.60 -8.71
CA ASN A 143 18.33 12.35 -9.24
C ASN A 143 18.37 12.25 -10.77
N ASP A 144 17.35 12.77 -11.47
CA ASP A 144 17.26 12.78 -12.94
C ASP A 144 17.33 11.39 -13.62
N CYS A 145 16.98 10.33 -12.91
CA CYS A 145 17.04 8.94 -13.37
C CYS A 145 15.69 8.45 -13.93
N LEU A 146 15.16 9.15 -14.95
CA LEU A 146 13.81 8.88 -15.49
C LEU A 146 13.66 7.50 -16.15
N GLU A 147 14.70 7.01 -16.81
CA GLU A 147 14.70 5.69 -17.47
C GLU A 147 14.57 4.55 -16.47
N ASP A 148 15.17 4.70 -15.29
CA ASP A 148 15.06 3.74 -14.19
C ASP A 148 13.64 3.68 -13.62
N ILE A 149 12.89 4.78 -13.66
CA ILE A 149 11.49 4.79 -13.20
C ILE A 149 10.62 3.91 -14.13
N ASN A 150 10.81 3.99 -15.44
CA ASN A 150 10.09 3.12 -16.39
C ASN A 150 10.43 1.64 -16.15
N THR A 151 11.72 1.35 -15.96
CA THR A 151 12.22 0.00 -15.68
C THR A 151 11.64 -0.55 -14.37
N LEU A 152 11.63 0.27 -13.33
CA LEU A 152 11.03 -0.04 -12.04
C LEU A 152 9.54 -0.41 -12.17
N ILE A 153 8.76 0.42 -12.86
CA ILE A 153 7.32 0.20 -13.08
C ILE A 153 7.10 -1.12 -13.82
N LEU A 154 7.86 -1.37 -14.88
CA LEU A 154 7.73 -2.57 -15.70
C LEU A 154 8.02 -3.84 -14.89
N TYR A 155 9.13 -3.85 -14.15
CA TYR A 155 9.53 -5.01 -13.35
C TYR A 155 8.59 -5.23 -12.16
N ALA A 156 8.20 -4.17 -11.46
CA ALA A 156 7.24 -4.24 -10.37
C ALA A 156 5.92 -4.86 -10.83
N SER A 157 5.38 -4.35 -11.94
CA SER A 157 4.09 -4.77 -12.47
C SER A 157 4.10 -6.25 -12.88
N LYS A 158 5.17 -6.70 -13.55
CA LYS A 158 5.34 -8.11 -13.93
C LYS A 158 5.44 -9.03 -12.72
N LEU A 159 6.21 -8.65 -11.69
CA LEU A 159 6.34 -9.46 -10.46
C LEU A 159 5.04 -9.51 -9.67
N MET A 160 4.36 -8.37 -9.49
CA MET A 160 3.06 -8.31 -8.82
C MET A 160 2.01 -9.14 -9.57
N ALA A 161 1.94 -9.04 -10.89
CA ALA A 161 1.03 -9.86 -11.69
C ALA A 161 1.28 -11.35 -11.49
N LYS A 162 2.55 -11.77 -11.49
CA LYS A 162 2.92 -13.16 -11.20
C LYS A 162 2.46 -13.59 -9.81
N TRP A 163 2.70 -12.78 -8.78
CA TRP A 163 2.32 -13.11 -7.40
C TRP A 163 0.81 -13.14 -7.18
N ILE A 164 0.07 -12.22 -7.78
CA ILE A 164 -1.39 -12.19 -7.75
C ILE A 164 -1.93 -13.46 -8.40
N ASN A 165 -1.49 -13.79 -9.62
CA ASN A 165 -1.96 -14.98 -10.35
C ASN A 165 -1.69 -16.28 -9.58
N ILE A 166 -0.55 -16.38 -8.90
CA ILE A 166 -0.18 -17.57 -8.12
C ILE A 166 -1.00 -17.68 -6.83
N SER A 167 -1.15 -16.57 -6.09
CA SER A 167 -1.62 -16.64 -4.70
C SER A 167 -3.08 -16.22 -4.51
N TRP A 168 -3.61 -15.26 -5.26
CA TRP A 168 -4.94 -14.71 -4.99
C TRP A 168 -6.05 -15.72 -5.27
N LYS A 169 -5.93 -16.50 -6.36
CA LYS A 169 -6.88 -17.58 -6.64
C LYS A 169 -6.87 -18.64 -5.54
N ARG A 170 -5.68 -19.05 -5.10
CA ARG A 170 -5.49 -20.05 -4.03
C ARG A 170 -6.04 -19.54 -2.69
N ASP A 171 -5.79 -18.27 -2.39
CA ASP A 171 -6.05 -17.64 -1.09
C ASP A 171 -7.42 -16.92 -1.06
N LYS A 172 -8.24 -17.08 -2.12
CA LYS A 172 -9.57 -16.45 -2.30
C LYS A 172 -9.56 -14.92 -2.13
N LEU A 173 -8.54 -14.27 -2.69
CA LEU A 173 -8.41 -12.82 -2.73
C LEU A 173 -8.87 -12.30 -4.10
N SER A 174 -9.54 -11.15 -4.11
CA SER A 174 -9.94 -10.44 -5.33
C SER A 174 -9.67 -8.94 -5.23
N TRP A 175 -9.78 -8.23 -6.36
CA TRP A 175 -9.68 -6.77 -6.40
C TRP A 175 -10.91 -6.10 -5.81
N GLU A 176 -12.08 -6.70 -5.95
CA GLU A 176 -13.29 -6.25 -5.27
C GLU A 176 -13.10 -6.28 -3.74
N ASP A 177 -12.61 -7.39 -3.20
CA ASP A 177 -12.36 -7.53 -1.76
C ASP A 177 -11.23 -6.59 -1.29
N PHE A 178 -10.18 -6.40 -2.10
CA PHE A 178 -9.17 -5.37 -1.86
C PHE A 178 -9.80 -3.98 -1.73
N ASN A 179 -10.68 -3.59 -2.67
CA ASN A 179 -11.33 -2.29 -2.68
C ASN A 179 -12.18 -2.09 -1.43
N ASN A 180 -13.01 -3.08 -1.08
CA ASN A 180 -13.90 -3.00 0.07
C ASN A 180 -13.12 -2.94 1.39
N LYS A 181 -12.17 -3.86 1.60
CA LYS A 181 -11.36 -3.92 2.83
C LYS A 181 -10.46 -2.70 3.00
N THR A 182 -9.90 -2.18 1.91
CA THR A 182 -9.00 -1.01 1.97
C THR A 182 -9.79 0.26 2.27
N LYS A 183 -10.96 0.47 1.66
CA LYS A 183 -11.84 1.61 2.01
C LYS A 183 -12.25 1.60 3.48
N LEU A 184 -12.65 0.43 3.99
CA LEU A 184 -12.99 0.26 5.40
C LEU A 184 -11.78 0.54 6.30
N SER A 185 -10.62 -0.02 5.98
CA SER A 185 -9.38 0.19 6.75
C SER A 185 -8.96 1.66 6.79
N ILE A 186 -9.00 2.36 5.65
CA ILE A 186 -8.71 3.80 5.57
C ILE A 186 -9.68 4.59 6.45
N LYS A 187 -10.98 4.29 6.38
CA LYS A 187 -12.00 4.97 7.20
C LYS A 187 -11.73 4.76 8.69
N THR A 188 -11.44 3.54 9.11
CA THR A 188 -11.10 3.21 10.50
C THR A 188 -9.86 3.97 10.98
N ILE A 189 -8.78 3.96 10.18
CA ILE A 189 -7.54 4.66 10.55
C ILE A 189 -7.74 6.18 10.62
N LYS A 190 -8.54 6.77 9.73
CA LYS A 190 -8.85 8.21 9.77
C LYS A 190 -9.62 8.57 11.05
N ILE A 191 -10.61 7.76 11.43
CA ILE A 191 -11.37 7.94 12.68
C ILE A 191 -10.46 7.81 13.91
N GLU A 192 -9.59 6.80 13.94
CA GLU A 192 -8.61 6.62 15.03
C GLU A 192 -7.67 7.82 15.14
N TYR A 193 -7.20 8.36 14.01
CA TYR A 193 -6.33 9.54 13.99
C TYR A 193 -7.02 10.79 14.52
N GLU A 194 -8.28 11.03 14.11
CA GLU A 194 -9.09 12.14 14.60
C GLU A 194 -9.32 12.04 16.12
N ASN A 195 -9.69 10.85 16.61
CA ASN A 195 -9.90 10.62 18.03
C ASN A 195 -8.62 10.84 18.85
N ASN A 196 -7.47 10.31 18.40
CA ASN A 196 -6.19 10.50 19.09
C ASN A 196 -5.76 11.97 19.11
N LYS A 197 -6.01 12.72 18.03
CA LYS A 197 -5.73 14.16 17.98
C LYS A 197 -6.56 14.94 19.00
N ILE A 198 -7.84 14.60 19.14
CA ILE A 198 -8.74 15.21 20.14
C ILE A 198 -8.22 14.91 21.56
N ILE A 199 -7.92 13.64 21.87
CA ILE A 199 -7.42 13.22 23.18
C ILE A 199 -6.11 13.96 23.55
N THR A 200 -5.18 14.06 22.61
CA THR A 200 -3.90 14.75 22.82
C THR A 200 -4.13 16.24 23.10
N THR A 201 -5.01 16.88 22.33
CA THR A 201 -5.34 18.31 22.50
C THR A 201 -5.96 18.58 23.87
N VAL A 202 -6.93 17.75 24.28
CA VAL A 202 -7.57 17.87 25.60
C VAL A 202 -6.54 17.68 26.71
N THR A 203 -5.65 16.70 26.59
CA THR A 203 -4.60 16.43 27.60
C THR A 203 -3.65 17.60 27.75
N VAL A 204 -3.20 18.20 26.65
CA VAL A 204 -2.33 19.39 26.66
C VAL A 204 -3.03 20.58 27.32
N VAL A 205 -4.30 20.83 26.99
CA VAL A 205 -5.07 21.92 27.59
C VAL A 205 -5.27 21.72 29.09
N VAL A 206 -5.64 20.51 29.53
CA VAL A 206 -5.80 20.19 30.95
C VAL A 206 -4.46 20.34 31.69
N GLY A 207 -3.36 19.87 31.11
CA GLY A 207 -2.01 20.03 31.66
C GLY A 207 -1.63 21.50 31.82
N ALA A 208 -1.85 22.33 30.79
CA ALA A 208 -1.58 23.77 30.85
C ALA A 208 -2.43 24.48 31.92
N CYS A 209 -3.71 24.13 32.03
CA CYS A 209 -4.60 24.68 33.06
C CYS A 209 -4.15 24.27 34.47
N ALA A 210 -3.74 23.02 34.69
CA ALA A 210 -3.26 22.56 35.99
C ALA A 210 -1.98 23.31 36.44
N ILE A 211 -1.05 23.55 35.51
CA ILE A 211 0.16 24.34 35.78
C ILE A 211 -0.19 25.78 36.15
N ALA A 212 -1.13 26.41 35.42
CA ALA A 212 -1.57 27.78 35.71
C ALA A 212 -2.22 27.90 37.09
N VAL A 213 -3.08 26.94 37.48
CA VAL A 213 -3.71 26.91 38.81
C VAL A 213 -2.66 26.71 39.91
N ALA A 214 -1.70 25.82 39.71
CA ALA A 214 -0.60 25.61 40.67
C ALA A 214 0.24 26.88 40.85
N ALA A 215 0.56 27.59 39.76
CA ALA A 215 1.31 28.84 39.81
C ALA A 215 0.56 29.95 40.57
N LEU A 216 -0.77 30.08 40.35
CA LEU A 216 -1.61 31.00 41.11
C LEU A 216 -1.68 30.63 42.59
N GLY A 217 -1.81 29.33 42.92
CA GLY A 217 -1.80 28.84 44.29
C GLY A 217 -0.51 29.16 45.04
N ILE A 218 0.64 28.98 44.39
CA ILE A 218 1.96 29.34 44.94
C ILE A 218 2.06 30.85 45.14
N TYR A 219 1.66 31.66 44.16
CA TYR A 219 1.69 33.11 44.24
C TYR A 219 0.85 33.66 45.42
N TYR A 220 -0.39 33.18 45.57
CA TYR A 220 -1.25 33.57 46.68
C TYR A 220 -0.76 33.01 48.03
N GLY A 221 -0.21 31.80 48.04
CA GLY A 221 0.39 31.20 49.23
C GLY A 221 1.55 32.03 49.76
N ILE A 222 2.49 32.41 48.89
CA ILE A 222 3.64 33.27 49.23
C ILE A 222 3.15 34.64 49.71
N ARG A 223 2.17 35.26 49.04
CA ARG A 223 1.66 36.57 49.45
C ARG A 223 1.03 36.55 50.84
N LYS A 224 0.43 35.43 51.27
CA LYS A 224 -0.20 35.29 52.58
C LYS A 224 0.78 35.01 53.72
N THR A 225 2.00 34.54 53.44
CA THR A 225 3.05 34.33 54.45
C THR A 225 3.89 35.57 54.74
N PHE A 226 3.83 36.60 53.89
CA PHE A 226 4.62 37.83 54.03
C PHE A 226 3.79 39.07 54.46
N TYR A 227 2.53 38.89 54.87
CA TYR A 227 1.67 39.93 55.45
C TYR A 227 1.04 39.47 56.76
#